data_AF-A0A957P581-F1
#
_entry.id   AF-A0A957P581-F1
#
_cell.length_a   1.000
_cell.length_b   1.000
_cell.length_c   1.000
_cell.angle_alpha   90.00
_cell.angle_beta   90.00
_cell.angle_gamma   90.00
#
_symmetry.space_group_name_H-M   'P 1'
#
loop_
_entity.id
_entity.type
_entity.pdbx_description
1 polymer ?
#
loop_
_entity_poly.entity_id
_entity_poly.type
_entity_poly.pdbx_seq_one_letter_code
_entity_poly.pdbx_strand_id
1 'polypeptide(L)'
;MPGYWYLLMAALALLVPAGLILISVAGLEPQRAWDAALGSLAAISVTGIAYWAVGFGLQFGGVGLVYTRPELLLLVWEWSPFSPDWGVGWGMAGLSGWFLSGTGVSSLVYALFLAHLPWAMTAATLPVLALRGRAPATASAIVALLVGGILYPLAGNWVQGGGWLASLGSNVNLGHGLVDFGGAGTVYLLAGAFGLAALVVWPAPRRRNADFAEEMPPTQLPLLAAVGSLLLMAGTMGWLWANPLQTSTLSELGLMRGG
;
A
#
# COMPACT_ATOMS: atom_id res chain seq x y z
N MET A 1 11.88 9.09 -18.32
CA MET A 1 10.51 8.71 -18.70
C MET A 1 9.61 9.95 -18.66
N PRO A 2 8.70 10.14 -19.63
CA PRO A 2 7.75 11.26 -19.60
C PRO A 2 6.79 11.16 -18.41
N GLY A 3 6.32 12.29 -17.87
CA GLY A 3 5.41 12.31 -16.70
C GLY A 3 4.09 11.53 -16.89
N TYR A 4 3.56 11.48 -18.11
CA TYR A 4 2.33 10.73 -18.43
C TYR A 4 2.48 9.22 -18.21
N TRP A 5 3.70 8.68 -18.29
CA TRP A 5 3.96 7.25 -18.05
C TRP A 5 3.56 6.85 -16.63
N TYR A 6 3.98 7.66 -15.65
CA TYR A 6 3.69 7.38 -14.24
C TYR A 6 2.20 7.49 -13.93
N LEU A 7 1.50 8.43 -14.57
CA LEU A 7 0.04 8.53 -14.45
C LEU A 7 -0.66 7.28 -15.00
N LEU A 8 -0.24 6.80 -16.17
CA LEU A 8 -0.80 5.60 -16.79
C LEU A 8 -0.54 4.36 -15.94
N MET A 9 0.70 4.16 -15.47
CA MET A 9 1.07 3.02 -14.64
C MET A 9 0.36 3.04 -13.28
N ALA A 10 0.23 4.22 -12.65
CA ALA A 10 -0.56 4.38 -11.43
C ALA A 10 -2.05 4.08 -11.65
N ALA A 11 -2.63 4.53 -12.77
CA ALA A 11 -4.01 4.21 -13.13
C ALA A 11 -4.22 2.71 -13.36
N LEU A 12 -3.28 2.03 -14.03
CA LEU A 12 -3.29 0.57 -14.16
C LEU A 12 -3.17 -0.11 -12.80
N ALA A 13 -2.32 0.38 -11.90
CA ALA A 13 -2.13 -0.19 -10.57
C ALA A 13 -3.42 -0.15 -9.71
N LEU A 14 -4.36 0.77 -9.95
CA LEU A 14 -5.69 0.76 -9.31
C LEU A 14 -6.54 -0.47 -9.68
N LEU A 15 -6.21 -1.18 -10.75
CA LEU A 15 -6.85 -2.44 -11.11
C LEU A 15 -6.52 -3.56 -10.11
N VAL A 16 -5.45 -3.45 -9.33
CA VAL A 16 -5.08 -4.43 -8.29
C VAL A 16 -6.15 -4.51 -7.18
N PRO A 17 -6.47 -3.42 -6.44
CA PRO A 17 -7.52 -3.49 -5.42
C PRO A 17 -8.89 -3.81 -6.04
N ALA A 18 -9.19 -3.33 -7.26
CA ALA A 18 -10.43 -3.68 -7.96
C ALA A 18 -10.53 -5.19 -8.27
N GLY A 19 -9.46 -5.79 -8.80
CA GLY A 19 -9.39 -7.22 -9.11
C GLY A 19 -9.53 -8.09 -7.87
N LEU A 20 -8.88 -7.70 -6.76
CA LEU A 20 -9.00 -8.39 -5.46
C LEU A 20 -10.44 -8.36 -4.93
N ILE A 21 -11.14 -7.24 -5.05
CA ILE A 21 -12.56 -7.15 -4.67
C ILE A 21 -13.38 -8.13 -5.50
N LEU A 22 -13.25 -8.13 -6.83
CA LEU A 22 -14.01 -9.01 -7.72
C LEU A 22 -13.77 -10.50 -7.40
N ILE A 23 -12.51 -10.89 -7.19
CA ILE A 23 -12.17 -12.27 -6.80
C ILE A 23 -12.80 -12.61 -5.45
N SER A 24 -12.74 -11.69 -4.48
CA SER A 24 -13.23 -11.95 -3.12
C SER A 24 -14.75 -12.10 -3.03
N VAL A 25 -15.51 -11.41 -3.89
CA VAL A 25 -16.98 -11.47 -3.91
C VAL A 25 -17.52 -12.59 -4.79
N ALA A 26 -16.70 -13.16 -5.68
CA ALA A 26 -17.12 -14.19 -6.63
C ALA A 26 -17.65 -15.48 -5.97
N GLY A 27 -17.20 -15.77 -4.74
CA GLY A 27 -17.65 -16.92 -3.94
C GLY A 27 -18.77 -16.59 -2.94
N LEU A 28 -19.39 -15.41 -3.02
CA LEU A 28 -20.43 -14.98 -2.08
C LEU A 28 -21.82 -15.01 -2.70
N GLU A 29 -22.82 -15.22 -1.84
CA GLU A 29 -24.23 -14.99 -2.16
C GLU A 29 -24.46 -13.57 -2.69
N PRO A 30 -25.34 -13.37 -3.70
CA PRO A 30 -25.50 -12.08 -4.38
C PRO A 30 -25.69 -10.89 -3.42
N GLN A 31 -26.49 -11.04 -2.36
CA GLN A 31 -26.70 -9.99 -1.37
C GLN A 31 -25.41 -9.66 -0.59
N ARG A 32 -24.69 -10.68 -0.14
CA ARG A 32 -23.43 -10.54 0.60
C ARG A 32 -22.29 -10.03 -0.30
N ALA A 33 -22.33 -10.35 -1.59
CA ALA A 33 -21.42 -9.83 -2.59
C ALA A 33 -21.55 -8.31 -2.73
N TRP A 34 -22.78 -7.77 -2.77
CA TRP A 34 -23.04 -6.33 -2.80
C TRP A 34 -22.51 -5.63 -1.55
N ASP A 35 -22.82 -6.16 -0.36
CA ASP A 35 -22.34 -5.56 0.90
C ASP A 35 -20.81 -5.53 0.97
N ALA A 36 -20.15 -6.62 0.56
CA ALA A 36 -18.69 -6.70 0.53
C ALA A 36 -18.08 -5.76 -0.51
N ALA A 37 -18.68 -5.65 -1.70
CA ALA A 37 -18.22 -4.74 -2.75
C ALA A 37 -18.35 -3.28 -2.32
N LEU A 38 -19.51 -2.88 -1.80
CA LEU A 38 -19.77 -1.52 -1.31
C LEU A 38 -18.87 -1.16 -0.12
N GLY A 39 -18.70 -2.09 0.83
CA GLY A 39 -17.80 -1.89 1.96
C GLY A 39 -16.34 -1.71 1.54
N SER A 40 -15.90 -2.43 0.50
CA SER A 40 -14.55 -2.31 -0.04
C SER A 40 -14.35 -1.00 -0.83
N LEU A 41 -15.35 -0.57 -1.60
CA LEU A 41 -15.33 0.73 -2.27
C LEU A 41 -15.24 1.88 -1.25
N ALA A 42 -16.04 1.82 -0.19
CA ALA A 42 -15.96 2.78 0.90
C ALA A 42 -14.56 2.77 1.56
N ALA A 43 -13.98 1.59 1.80
CA ALA A 43 -12.64 1.46 2.34
C ALA A 43 -11.57 2.08 1.43
N ILE A 44 -11.65 1.85 0.11
CA ILE A 44 -10.77 2.47 -0.88
C ILE A 44 -10.88 4.00 -0.84
N SER A 45 -12.10 4.54 -0.81
CA SER A 45 -12.32 6.00 -0.76
C SER A 45 -11.77 6.63 0.52
N VAL A 46 -12.10 6.04 1.68
CA VAL A 46 -11.61 6.52 2.99
C VAL A 46 -10.08 6.45 3.04
N THR A 47 -9.51 5.34 2.57
CA THR A 47 -8.05 5.16 2.51
C THR A 47 -7.40 6.19 1.60
N GLY A 48 -7.97 6.43 0.42
CA GLY A 48 -7.43 7.41 -0.52
C GLY A 48 -7.40 8.82 0.05
N ILE A 49 -8.46 9.23 0.74
CA ILE A 49 -8.53 10.54 1.42
C ILE A 49 -7.53 10.59 2.58
N ALA A 50 -7.46 9.55 3.40
CA ALA A 50 -6.55 9.48 4.55
C ALA A 50 -5.09 9.51 4.11
N TYR A 51 -4.76 8.76 3.06
CA TYR A 51 -3.42 8.71 2.49
C TYR A 51 -3.03 10.05 1.86
N TRP A 52 -3.94 10.69 1.13
CA TRP A 52 -3.71 12.05 0.61
C TRP A 52 -3.50 13.09 1.72
N ALA A 53 -4.35 13.09 2.74
CA ALA A 53 -4.33 14.10 3.79
C ALA A 53 -3.09 13.99 4.68
N VAL A 54 -2.77 12.78 5.14
CA VAL A 54 -1.69 12.54 6.11
C VAL A 54 -0.73 11.42 5.71
N GLY A 55 -1.23 10.35 5.09
CA GLY A 55 -0.41 9.16 4.86
C GLY A 55 0.79 9.39 3.94
N PHE A 56 0.65 10.18 2.88
CA PHE A 56 1.76 10.49 2.01
C PHE A 56 2.88 11.23 2.75
N GLY A 57 2.51 12.19 3.60
CA GLY A 57 3.48 12.94 4.39
C GLY A 57 4.20 12.07 5.42
N LEU A 58 3.48 11.17 6.09
CA LEU A 58 4.09 10.19 6.98
C LEU A 58 5.03 9.24 6.25
N GLN A 59 4.68 8.83 5.03
CA GLN A 59 5.47 7.87 4.26
C GLN A 59 6.72 8.51 3.66
N PHE A 60 6.57 9.66 3.00
CA PHE A 60 7.61 10.27 2.16
C PHE A 60 8.07 11.65 2.63
N GLY A 61 7.59 12.17 3.75
CA GLY A 61 7.97 13.50 4.25
C GLY A 61 9.46 13.70 4.55
N GLY A 62 10.26 12.63 4.59
CA GLY A 62 11.72 12.65 4.71
C GLY A 62 12.48 12.24 3.45
N VAL A 63 11.80 11.88 2.36
CA VAL A 63 12.41 11.18 1.21
C VAL A 63 13.50 12.01 0.51
N GLY A 64 13.43 13.33 0.58
CA GLY A 64 14.43 14.26 0.05
C GLY A 64 15.76 14.24 0.80
N LEU A 65 15.80 13.69 2.02
CA LEU A 65 17.05 13.43 2.76
C LEU A 65 17.83 12.25 2.16
N VAL A 66 17.15 11.31 1.51
CA VAL A 66 17.75 10.12 0.89
C VAL A 66 18.01 10.34 -0.60
N TYR A 67 17.04 10.93 -1.31
CA TYR A 67 17.15 11.26 -2.73
C TYR A 67 17.37 12.76 -2.90
N THR A 68 18.64 13.18 -3.02
CA THR A 68 19.02 14.58 -3.26
C THR A 68 18.65 15.02 -4.67
N ARG A 69 17.36 15.30 -4.89
CA ARG A 69 16.79 15.82 -6.13
C ARG A 69 16.09 17.16 -5.85
N PRO A 70 16.25 18.18 -6.72
CA PRO A 70 15.59 19.48 -6.55
C PRO A 70 14.06 19.38 -6.35
N GLU A 71 13.44 18.39 -6.98
CA GLU A 71 11.99 18.16 -6.95
C GLU A 71 11.46 17.63 -5.61
N LEU A 72 12.34 17.16 -4.72
CA LEU A 72 12.00 16.56 -3.42
C LEU A 72 12.41 17.42 -2.22
N LEU A 73 12.89 18.65 -2.45
CA LEU A 73 13.39 19.53 -1.38
C LEU A 73 12.33 19.95 -0.35
N LEU A 74 11.04 19.83 -0.70
CA LEU A 74 9.94 20.07 0.23
C LEU A 74 9.70 18.90 1.20
N LEU A 75 10.30 17.74 0.93
CA LEU A 75 10.09 16.48 1.67
C LEU A 75 11.35 16.10 2.45
N VAL A 76 11.81 16.99 3.34
CA VAL A 76 13.10 16.87 4.05
C VAL A 76 12.96 16.81 5.57
N TRP A 77 11.74 16.65 6.08
CA TRP A 77 11.51 16.58 7.52
C TRP A 77 11.14 15.17 7.93
N GLU A 78 12.02 14.52 8.69
CA GLU A 78 11.83 13.19 9.22
C GLU A 78 12.05 13.16 10.73
N TRP A 79 11.21 12.42 11.44
CA TRP A 79 11.38 12.15 12.85
C TRP A 79 12.19 10.85 13.05
N SER A 80 13.22 10.93 13.88
CA SER A 80 14.08 9.82 14.29
C SER A 80 14.23 9.80 15.82
N PRO A 81 14.16 8.63 16.47
CA PRO A 81 14.43 8.50 17.90
C PRO A 81 15.93 8.51 18.23
N PHE A 82 16.80 8.23 17.26
CA PHE A 82 18.24 8.16 17.44
C PHE A 82 18.94 9.43 16.92
N SER A 83 20.00 9.85 17.62
CA SER A 83 20.85 10.93 17.14
C SER A 83 21.65 10.48 15.91
N PRO A 84 22.10 11.41 15.06
CA PRO A 84 22.92 11.08 13.88
C PRO A 84 24.22 10.31 14.21
N ASP A 85 24.67 10.34 15.46
CA ASP A 85 25.88 9.63 15.92
C ASP A 85 25.73 8.10 15.87
N TRP A 86 24.48 7.60 15.89
CA TRP A 86 24.14 6.17 15.81
C TRP A 86 24.04 5.65 14.38
N GLY A 87 24.32 6.49 13.38
CA GLY A 87 24.16 6.20 11.96
C GLY A 87 23.07 7.05 11.31
N VAL A 88 22.94 6.90 10.00
CA VAL A 88 22.01 7.68 9.18
C VAL A 88 20.77 6.87 8.83
N GLY A 89 19.65 7.55 8.59
CA GLY A 89 18.42 6.88 8.13
C GLY A 89 17.66 6.11 9.22
N TRP A 90 17.80 6.48 10.50
CA TRP A 90 16.95 5.97 11.59
C TRP A 90 15.52 6.55 11.60
N GLY A 91 15.07 7.09 10.46
CA GLY A 91 13.77 7.67 10.27
C GLY A 91 12.63 6.70 10.56
N MET A 92 11.62 7.21 11.27
CA MET A 92 10.43 6.44 11.66
C MET A 92 9.14 7.03 11.10
N ALA A 93 9.11 8.34 10.82
CA ALA A 93 7.95 9.03 10.25
C ALA A 93 8.35 10.33 9.55
N GLY A 94 7.85 10.55 8.33
CA GLY A 94 7.92 11.84 7.66
C GLY A 94 6.99 12.87 8.31
N LEU A 95 7.43 14.13 8.36
CA LEU A 95 6.73 15.24 9.01
C LEU A 95 6.40 16.41 8.06
N SER A 96 6.52 16.19 6.76
CA SER A 96 6.24 17.18 5.72
C SER A 96 5.42 16.60 4.57
N GLY A 97 4.84 17.44 3.72
CA GLY A 97 4.02 16.98 2.58
C GLY A 97 2.54 16.73 2.90
N TRP A 98 2.06 17.25 4.04
CA TRP A 98 0.66 17.16 4.45
C TRP A 98 -0.30 17.74 3.39
N PHE A 99 -1.39 17.01 3.12
CA PHE A 99 -2.39 17.33 2.10
C PHE A 99 -1.84 17.51 0.66
N LEU A 100 -0.59 17.13 0.41
CA LEU A 100 0.16 17.53 -0.80
C LEU A 100 0.03 19.03 -1.07
N SER A 101 -0.02 19.83 -0.01
CA SER A 101 -0.28 21.26 -0.08
C SER A 101 1.01 22.06 0.04
N GLY A 102 1.05 23.23 -0.62
CA GLY A 102 2.19 24.13 -0.58
C GLY A 102 2.59 24.64 -1.97
N THR A 103 3.31 25.77 -1.99
CA THR A 103 3.89 26.31 -3.22
C THR A 103 5.11 25.49 -3.60
N GLY A 104 5.18 24.99 -4.84
CA GLY A 104 6.34 24.26 -5.36
C GLY A 104 6.27 22.73 -5.26
N VAL A 105 5.10 22.14 -4.99
CA VAL A 105 4.92 20.68 -5.11
C VAL A 105 5.16 20.27 -6.56
N SER A 106 6.21 19.47 -6.78
CA SER A 106 6.66 19.07 -8.11
C SER A 106 5.78 17.98 -8.71
N SER A 107 5.84 17.82 -10.03
CA SER A 107 5.19 16.70 -10.74
C SER A 107 5.70 15.33 -10.28
N LEU A 108 6.96 15.26 -9.83
CA LEU A 108 7.55 14.04 -9.26
C LEU A 108 6.85 13.64 -7.96
N VAL A 109 6.55 14.59 -7.08
CA VAL A 109 5.83 14.32 -5.82
C VAL A 109 4.43 13.78 -6.10
N TYR A 110 3.71 14.37 -7.06
CA TYR A 110 2.40 13.84 -7.49
C TYR A 110 2.50 12.45 -8.10
N ALA A 111 3.50 12.20 -8.95
CA ALA A 111 3.75 10.88 -9.52
C ALA A 111 4.05 9.84 -8.42
N LEU A 112 4.84 10.20 -7.42
CA LEU A 112 5.17 9.33 -6.28
C LEU A 112 3.93 9.03 -5.43
N PHE A 113 3.09 10.03 -5.16
CA PHE A 113 1.81 9.85 -4.48
C PHE A 113 0.91 8.88 -5.23
N LEU A 114 0.70 9.11 -6.52
CA LEU A 114 -0.17 8.29 -7.36
C LEU A 114 0.36 6.86 -7.49
N ALA A 115 1.68 6.66 -7.47
CA ALA A 115 2.29 5.33 -7.51
C ALA A 115 1.96 4.49 -6.26
N HIS A 116 1.90 5.11 -5.07
CA HIS A 116 1.69 4.41 -3.80
C HIS A 116 0.24 4.40 -3.32
N LEU A 117 -0.62 5.23 -3.92
CA LEU A 117 -2.05 5.27 -3.60
C LEU A 117 -2.73 3.89 -3.79
N PRO A 118 -2.53 3.14 -4.90
CA PRO A 118 -3.07 1.79 -5.07
C PRO A 118 -2.56 0.82 -4.01
N TRP A 119 -1.32 1.02 -3.52
CA TRP A 119 -0.68 0.16 -2.53
C TRP A 119 -1.34 0.33 -1.16
N ALA A 120 -1.53 1.59 -0.74
CA ALA A 120 -2.27 1.93 0.47
C ALA A 120 -3.71 1.40 0.43
N MET A 121 -4.41 1.63 -0.69
CA MET A 121 -5.77 1.13 -0.91
C MET A 121 -5.84 -0.39 -0.80
N THR A 122 -4.87 -1.11 -1.36
CA THR A 122 -4.80 -2.58 -1.28
C THR A 122 -4.55 -3.05 0.15
N ALA A 123 -3.60 -2.42 0.85
CA ALA A 123 -3.27 -2.73 2.24
C ALA A 123 -4.48 -2.60 3.18
N ALA A 124 -5.33 -1.59 2.96
CA ALA A 124 -6.55 -1.36 3.73
C ALA A 124 -7.72 -2.27 3.32
N THR A 125 -7.85 -2.57 2.02
CA THR A 125 -8.96 -3.36 1.49
C THR A 125 -8.90 -4.82 1.95
N LEU A 126 -7.71 -5.40 2.06
CA LEU A 126 -7.53 -6.81 2.45
C LEU A 126 -8.10 -7.14 3.85
N PRO A 127 -7.78 -6.37 4.92
CA PRO A 127 -8.45 -6.54 6.22
C PRO A 127 -9.96 -6.33 6.16
N VAL A 128 -10.45 -5.33 5.41
CA VAL A 128 -11.90 -5.08 5.27
C VAL A 128 -12.61 -6.27 4.63
N LEU A 129 -12.00 -6.86 3.59
CA LEU A 129 -12.50 -8.09 2.96
C LEU A 129 -12.44 -9.29 3.91
N ALA A 130 -11.42 -9.38 4.77
CA ALA A 130 -11.34 -10.42 5.79
C ALA A 130 -12.42 -10.28 6.87
N LEU A 131 -12.81 -9.05 7.21
CA LEU A 131 -13.83 -8.74 8.22
C LEU A 131 -15.26 -8.71 7.67
N ARG A 132 -15.45 -8.96 6.37
CA ARG A 132 -16.77 -8.93 5.72
C ARG A 132 -17.77 -9.84 6.46
N GLY A 133 -18.93 -9.31 6.78
CA GLY A 133 -19.98 -10.03 7.52
C GLY A 133 -19.60 -10.44 8.95
N ARG A 134 -18.47 -9.93 9.49
CA ARG A 134 -18.02 -10.14 10.88
C ARG A 134 -18.02 -8.84 11.67
N ALA A 135 -17.54 -7.76 11.05
CA ALA A 135 -17.46 -6.43 11.67
C ALA A 135 -18.54 -5.49 11.10
N PRO A 136 -19.04 -4.52 11.90
CA PRO A 136 -19.94 -3.49 11.40
C PRO A 136 -19.23 -2.56 10.42
N ALA A 137 -19.98 -1.90 9.53
CA ALA A 137 -19.43 -1.01 8.51
C ALA A 137 -18.57 0.13 9.09
N THR A 138 -18.91 0.63 10.28
CA THR A 138 -18.12 1.65 10.99
C THR A 138 -16.73 1.14 11.38
N ALA A 139 -16.62 -0.11 11.82
CA ALA A 139 -15.33 -0.73 12.13
C ALA A 139 -14.48 -0.86 10.86
N SER A 140 -15.06 -1.28 9.73
CA SER A 140 -14.35 -1.34 8.44
C SER A 140 -13.87 0.04 7.98
N ALA A 141 -14.66 1.09 8.17
CA ALA A 141 -14.26 2.47 7.85
C ALA A 141 -13.11 2.95 8.74
N ILE A 142 -13.16 2.66 10.05
CA ILE A 142 -12.07 2.97 10.99
C ILE A 142 -10.80 2.22 10.62
N VAL A 143 -10.90 0.93 10.28
CA VAL A 143 -9.78 0.13 9.80
C VAL A 143 -9.16 0.75 8.55
N ALA A 144 -9.98 1.12 7.57
CA ALA A 144 -9.50 1.77 6.35
C ALA A 144 -8.80 3.10 6.64
N LEU A 145 -9.37 3.92 7.52
CA LEU A 145 -8.80 5.20 7.96
C LEU A 145 -7.44 5.01 8.65
N LEU A 146 -7.36 4.07 9.60
CA LEU A 146 -6.15 3.80 10.37
C LEU A 146 -5.04 3.19 9.49
N VAL A 147 -5.38 2.23 8.64
CA VAL A 147 -4.42 1.61 7.74
C VAL A 147 -3.93 2.62 6.71
N GLY A 148 -4.83 3.34 6.05
CA GLY A 148 -4.49 4.31 5.01
C GLY A 148 -3.79 5.56 5.52
N GLY A 149 -4.17 6.05 6.70
CA GLY A 149 -3.65 7.29 7.27
C GLY A 149 -2.40 7.12 8.13
N ILE A 150 -2.19 5.94 8.75
CA ILE A 150 -1.14 5.76 9.76
C ILE A 150 -0.33 4.48 9.52
N LEU A 151 -0.95 3.29 9.59
CA LEU A 151 -0.19 2.04 9.67
C LEU A 151 0.60 1.74 8.39
N TYR A 152 -0.04 1.83 7.23
CA TYR A 152 0.62 1.62 5.95
C TYR A 152 1.67 2.70 5.67
N PRO A 153 1.36 3.99 5.81
CA PRO A 153 2.35 5.05 5.68
C PRO A 153 3.63 4.87 6.49
N LEU A 154 3.51 4.50 7.78
CA LEU A 154 4.66 4.28 8.65
C LEU A 154 5.49 3.10 8.16
N ALA A 155 4.86 1.97 7.84
CA ALA A 155 5.56 0.82 7.27
C ALA A 155 6.24 1.19 5.94
N GLY A 156 5.56 1.97 5.10
CA GLY A 156 6.11 2.51 3.87
C GLY A 156 7.29 3.45 4.09
N ASN A 157 7.30 4.28 5.13
CA ASN A 157 8.43 5.14 5.48
C ASN A 157 9.65 4.29 5.81
N TRP A 158 9.48 3.26 6.65
CA TRP A 158 10.58 2.41 7.09
C TRP A 158 11.27 1.68 5.94
N VAL A 159 10.50 1.24 4.93
CA VAL A 159 11.02 0.39 3.84
C VAL A 159 11.33 1.16 2.56
N GLN A 160 10.53 2.16 2.21
CA GLN A 160 10.58 2.83 0.89
C GLN A 160 10.79 4.34 1.01
N GLY A 161 10.45 4.93 2.16
CA GLY A 161 10.60 6.36 2.41
C GLY A 161 12.01 6.79 2.84
N GLY A 162 12.91 5.83 3.06
CA GLY A 162 14.28 6.10 3.54
C GLY A 162 14.49 5.89 5.03
N GLY A 163 13.51 5.29 5.72
CA GLY A 163 13.57 5.04 7.15
C GLY A 163 14.44 3.84 7.55
N TRP A 164 14.32 3.46 8.83
CA TRP A 164 15.28 2.58 9.49
C TRP A 164 15.43 1.19 8.88
N LEU A 165 14.37 0.58 8.31
CA LEU A 165 14.49 -0.75 7.69
C LEU A 165 15.33 -0.67 6.41
N ALA A 166 15.15 0.37 5.61
CA ALA A 166 15.95 0.63 4.41
C ALA A 166 17.43 0.90 4.74
N SER A 167 17.72 1.47 5.91
CA SER A 167 19.08 1.79 6.36
C SER A 167 19.69 0.80 7.37
N LEU A 168 18.95 -0.23 7.78
CA LEU A 168 19.39 -1.13 8.85
C LEU A 168 20.72 -1.80 8.52
N GLY A 169 20.83 -2.40 7.34
CA GLY A 169 22.02 -3.13 6.91
C GLY A 169 23.27 -2.24 6.83
N SER A 170 23.12 -0.98 6.40
CA SER A 170 24.24 -0.04 6.35
C SER A 170 24.68 0.40 7.74
N ASN A 171 23.75 0.57 8.69
CA ASN A 171 24.09 0.97 10.06
C ASN A 171 24.72 -0.16 10.88
N VAL A 172 24.38 -1.42 10.59
CA VAL A 172 24.94 -2.59 11.31
C VAL A 172 26.04 -3.33 10.52
N ASN A 173 26.53 -2.74 9.44
CA ASN A 173 27.60 -3.26 8.58
C ASN A 173 27.31 -4.67 7.99
N LEU A 174 26.05 -4.91 7.63
CA LEU A 174 25.57 -6.15 6.98
C LEU A 174 25.19 -5.92 5.50
N GLY A 175 25.67 -4.84 4.89
CA GLY A 175 25.42 -4.51 3.48
C GLY A 175 24.23 -3.58 3.31
N HIS A 176 23.25 -3.95 2.47
CA HIS A 176 22.05 -3.14 2.23
C HIS A 176 20.98 -3.38 3.29
N GLY A 177 20.09 -2.41 3.54
CA GLY A 177 18.89 -2.64 4.35
C GLY A 177 17.82 -3.45 3.62
N LEU A 178 16.60 -3.44 4.15
CA LEU A 178 15.48 -4.15 3.55
C LEU A 178 15.12 -3.56 2.18
N VAL A 179 15.06 -4.41 1.16
CA VAL A 179 14.67 -4.03 -0.20
C VAL A 179 13.35 -4.71 -0.55
N ASP A 180 12.30 -3.91 -0.75
CA ASP A 180 10.99 -4.36 -1.21
C ASP A 180 10.57 -3.58 -2.45
N PHE A 181 11.07 -4.01 -3.62
CA PHE A 181 10.87 -3.30 -4.88
C PHE A 181 9.38 -3.15 -5.23
N GLY A 182 8.61 -4.25 -5.16
CA GLY A 182 7.19 -4.23 -5.51
C GLY A 182 6.27 -3.86 -4.36
N GLY A 183 6.79 -3.46 -3.19
CA GLY A 183 5.96 -3.24 -2.00
C GLY A 183 5.17 -4.47 -1.55
N ALA A 184 5.47 -5.66 -2.08
CA ALA A 184 4.67 -6.85 -1.85
C ALA A 184 4.83 -7.31 -0.39
N GLY A 185 6.04 -7.22 0.16
CA GLY A 185 6.26 -7.48 1.57
C GLY A 185 5.47 -6.47 2.42
N THR A 186 5.68 -5.18 2.17
CA THR A 186 5.11 -4.08 2.94
C THR A 186 3.58 -4.09 2.91
N VAL A 187 2.97 -4.26 1.74
CA VAL A 187 1.51 -4.25 1.58
C VAL A 187 0.89 -5.54 2.12
N TYR A 188 1.31 -6.70 1.64
CA TYR A 188 0.62 -7.96 1.95
C TYR A 188 0.93 -8.48 3.36
N LEU A 189 2.15 -8.29 3.87
CA LEU A 189 2.46 -8.69 5.26
C LEU A 189 1.76 -7.78 6.27
N LEU A 190 1.74 -6.47 6.04
CA LEU A 190 1.02 -5.54 6.92
C LEU A 190 -0.48 -5.85 6.92
N ALA A 191 -1.07 -6.00 5.72
CA ALA A 191 -2.48 -6.35 5.58
C ALA A 191 -2.81 -7.71 6.22
N GLY A 192 -1.94 -8.70 6.03
CA GLY A 192 -2.10 -10.04 6.62
C GLY A 192 -2.02 -10.00 8.15
N ALA A 193 -0.99 -9.36 8.71
CA ALA A 193 -0.81 -9.23 10.16
C ALA A 193 -1.95 -8.45 10.81
N PHE A 194 -2.34 -7.31 10.23
CA PHE A 194 -3.45 -6.52 10.74
C PHE A 194 -4.79 -7.27 10.58
N GLY A 195 -5.00 -7.94 9.45
CA GLY A 195 -6.17 -8.78 9.21
C GLY A 195 -6.28 -9.90 10.25
N LEU A 196 -5.18 -10.58 10.58
CA LEU A 196 -5.14 -11.59 11.63
C LEU A 196 -5.49 -11.01 13.01
N ALA A 197 -4.90 -9.87 13.38
CA ALA A 197 -5.21 -9.19 14.62
C ALA A 197 -6.69 -8.79 14.70
N ALA A 198 -7.25 -8.26 13.61
CA ALA A 198 -8.65 -7.88 13.55
C ALA A 198 -9.59 -9.10 13.63
N LEU A 199 -9.21 -10.25 13.07
CA LEU A 199 -9.99 -11.49 13.18
C LEU A 199 -10.03 -12.05 14.61
N VAL A 200 -9.04 -11.75 15.45
CA VAL A 200 -9.09 -12.07 16.90
C VAL A 200 -10.13 -11.21 17.61
N VAL A 201 -10.28 -9.94 17.20
CA VAL A 201 -11.26 -9.00 17.79
C VAL A 201 -12.69 -9.30 17.32
N TRP A 202 -12.86 -9.63 16.03
CA TRP A 202 -14.14 -10.01 15.43
C TRP A 202 -14.12 -11.48 14.98
N PRO A 203 -14.14 -12.44 15.92
CA PRO A 203 -14.13 -13.85 15.58
C PRO A 203 -15.42 -14.23 14.84
N ALA A 204 -15.32 -15.26 13.99
CA ALA A 204 -16.50 -15.79 13.33
C ALA A 204 -17.48 -16.38 14.36
N PRO A 205 -18.80 -16.25 14.14
CA PRO A 205 -19.78 -16.99 14.92
C PRO A 205 -19.44 -18.49 14.91
N ARG A 206 -19.47 -19.14 16.07
CA ARG A 206 -19.23 -20.60 16.18
C ARG A 206 -20.17 -21.33 15.23
N ARG A 207 -19.62 -22.07 14.26
CA ARG A 207 -20.40 -22.96 13.40
C ARG A 207 -20.93 -24.11 14.26
N ARG A 208 -22.25 -24.34 14.23
CA ARG A 208 -22.94 -25.30 15.11
C ARG A 208 -22.77 -26.77 14.69
N ASN A 209 -22.31 -27.03 13.47
CA ASN A 209 -22.12 -28.38 12.90
C ASN A 209 -20.74 -28.48 12.25
N ALA A 210 -19.82 -29.23 12.86
CA ALA A 210 -18.47 -29.50 12.33
C ALA A 210 -18.33 -30.89 11.69
N ASP A 211 -19.45 -31.62 11.55
CA ASP A 211 -19.44 -33.05 11.19
C ASP A 211 -19.53 -33.34 9.68
N PHE A 212 -19.71 -32.34 8.83
CA PHE A 212 -19.72 -32.54 7.38
C PHE A 212 -18.37 -32.13 6.79
N ALA A 213 -17.78 -33.01 5.98
CA ALA A 213 -16.63 -32.71 5.14
C ALA A 213 -16.90 -31.39 4.42
N GLU A 214 -16.04 -30.38 4.64
CA GLU A 214 -16.19 -29.06 4.04
C GLU A 214 -16.11 -29.19 2.51
N GLU A 215 -17.26 -29.23 1.84
CA GLU A 215 -17.32 -28.96 0.41
C GLU A 215 -16.83 -27.53 0.17
N MET A 216 -15.95 -27.35 -0.81
CA MET A 216 -15.56 -26.01 -1.24
C MET A 216 -16.83 -25.22 -1.55
N PRO A 217 -17.01 -24.01 -1.00
CA PRO A 217 -18.18 -23.20 -1.30
C PRO A 217 -18.28 -23.03 -2.81
N PRO A 218 -19.47 -23.25 -3.40
CA PRO A 218 -19.63 -23.19 -4.85
C PRO A 218 -19.24 -21.80 -5.35
N THR A 219 -18.43 -21.73 -6.41
CA THR A 219 -18.17 -20.47 -7.12
C THR A 219 -19.46 -20.01 -7.77
N GLN A 220 -20.17 -19.10 -7.09
CA GLN A 220 -21.47 -18.62 -7.55
C GLN A 220 -21.35 -17.71 -8.78
N LEU A 221 -20.20 -17.01 -8.92
CA LEU A 221 -19.97 -16.01 -9.97
C LEU A 221 -18.57 -16.18 -10.61
N PRO A 222 -18.31 -17.27 -11.37
CA PRO A 222 -16.99 -17.56 -11.94
C PRO A 222 -16.47 -16.48 -12.90
N LEU A 223 -17.38 -15.76 -13.57
CA LEU A 223 -17.02 -14.63 -14.43
C LEU A 223 -16.34 -13.50 -13.64
N LEU A 224 -16.81 -13.19 -12.41
CA LEU A 224 -16.18 -12.16 -11.58
C LEU A 224 -14.78 -12.57 -11.13
N ALA A 225 -14.58 -13.85 -10.80
CA ALA A 225 -13.26 -14.37 -10.46
C ALA A 225 -12.30 -14.28 -11.66
N ALA A 226 -12.76 -14.65 -12.86
CA ALA A 226 -11.95 -14.58 -14.08
C ALA A 226 -11.58 -13.13 -14.44
N VAL A 227 -12.57 -12.23 -14.47
CA VAL A 227 -12.35 -10.80 -14.75
C VAL A 227 -11.43 -10.19 -13.69
N GLY A 228 -11.68 -10.45 -12.40
CA GLY A 228 -10.84 -9.95 -11.32
C GLY A 228 -9.40 -10.43 -11.41
N SER A 229 -9.17 -11.67 -11.81
CA SER A 229 -7.82 -12.21 -12.02
C SER A 229 -7.10 -11.53 -13.20
N LEU A 230 -7.81 -11.26 -14.31
CA LEU A 230 -7.26 -10.53 -15.44
C LEU A 230 -6.93 -9.08 -15.08
N LEU A 231 -7.80 -8.42 -14.31
CA LEU A 231 -7.56 -7.05 -13.81
C LEU A 231 -6.36 -7.01 -12.86
N LEU A 232 -6.23 -8.00 -11.98
CA LEU A 232 -5.08 -8.12 -11.10
C LEU A 232 -3.79 -8.27 -11.91
N MET A 233 -3.78 -9.15 -12.92
CA MET A 233 -2.63 -9.35 -13.81
C MET A 233 -2.26 -8.05 -14.52
N ALA A 234 -3.21 -7.36 -15.15
CA ALA A 234 -2.95 -6.07 -15.81
C ALA A 234 -2.47 -5.00 -14.81
N GLY A 235 -3.07 -4.96 -13.61
CA GLY A 235 -2.74 -3.99 -12.59
C GLY A 235 -1.36 -4.20 -11.99
N THR A 236 -0.90 -5.45 -11.82
CA THR A 236 0.46 -5.73 -11.33
C THR A 236 1.54 -5.21 -12.27
N MET A 237 1.27 -5.10 -13.58
CA MET A 237 2.18 -4.43 -14.50
C MET A 237 2.32 -2.94 -14.17
N GLY A 238 1.19 -2.24 -14.00
CA GLY A 238 1.21 -0.84 -13.57
C GLY A 238 1.91 -0.64 -12.23
N TRP A 239 1.61 -1.53 -11.28
CA TRP A 239 2.13 -1.52 -9.92
C TRP A 239 3.66 -1.51 -9.86
N LEU A 240 4.33 -2.33 -10.69
CA LEU A 240 5.80 -2.46 -10.69
C LEU A 240 6.51 -1.28 -11.38
N TRP A 241 5.82 -0.53 -12.24
CA TRP A 241 6.43 0.51 -13.08
C TRP A 241 5.94 1.93 -12.78
N ALA A 242 5.04 2.08 -11.80
CA ALA A 242 4.49 3.38 -11.42
C ALA A 242 5.46 4.24 -10.60
N ASN A 243 6.38 3.63 -9.84
CA ASN A 243 7.24 4.36 -8.92
C ASN A 243 8.42 5.04 -9.64
N PRO A 244 8.47 6.40 -9.68
CA PRO A 244 9.52 7.12 -10.41
C PRO A 244 10.92 7.02 -9.78
N LEU A 245 11.03 6.75 -8.48
CA LEU A 245 12.33 6.59 -7.80
C LEU A 245 12.95 5.23 -8.17
N GLN A 246 12.13 4.20 -8.26
CA GLN A 246 12.57 2.84 -8.59
C GLN A 246 12.96 2.71 -10.08
N THR A 247 12.14 3.24 -10.98
CA THR A 247 12.41 3.16 -12.42
C THR A 247 13.64 3.95 -12.83
N SER A 248 13.92 5.09 -12.18
CA SER A 248 15.14 5.85 -12.43
C SER A 248 16.39 5.10 -11.99
N THR A 249 16.37 4.47 -10.81
CA THR A 249 17.47 3.63 -10.33
C THR A 249 17.77 2.46 -11.29
N LEU A 250 16.73 1.79 -11.81
CA LEU A 250 16.89 0.72 -12.80
C LEU A 250 17.53 1.20 -14.11
N SER A 251 17.16 2.40 -14.58
CA SER A 251 17.73 2.97 -15.80
C SER A 251 19.22 3.28 -15.65
N GLU A 252 19.65 3.77 -14.48
CA GLU A 252 21.05 4.05 -14.18
C GLU A 252 21.90 2.77 -14.11
N LEU A 253 21.37 1.72 -13.45
CA LEU A 253 22.02 0.40 -13.42
C LEU A 253 22.12 -0.26 -14.80
N GLY A 254 21.11 -0.06 -15.65
CA GLY A 254 21.13 -0.54 -17.03
C GLY A 254 22.24 0.10 -17.86
N LEU A 255 22.46 1.41 -17.69
CA LEU A 255 23.54 2.14 -18.37
C LEU A 255 24.94 1.70 -17.91
N MET A 256 25.11 1.38 -16.62
CA MET A 256 26.39 0.89 -16.08
C MET A 256 26.76 -0.53 -16.53
N ARG A 257 25.79 -1.35 -16.97
CA ARG A 257 26.04 -2.71 -17.47
C ARG A 257 26.22 -2.79 -19.00
N GLY A 258 26.04 -1.66 -19.71
CA GLY A 258 26.07 -1.58 -21.17
C GLY A 258 27.24 -0.78 -21.74
N GLY A 259 28.30 -0.56 -20.97
CA GLY A 259 29.54 0.11 -21.41
C GLY A 259 30.74 -0.83 -21.39
#